data_AF-A0A645F4I1-F1
#
_entry.id   AF-A0A645F4I1-F1
#
_cell.length_a   1.000
_cell.length_b   1.000
_cell.length_c   1.000
_cell.angle_alpha   90.00
_cell.angle_beta   90.00
_cell.angle_gamma   90.00
#
_symmetry.space_group_name_H-M   'P 1'
#
loop_
_entity.id
_entity.type
_entity.pdbx_description
1 polymer ?
#
loop_
_entity_poly.entity_id
_entity_poly.type
_entity_poly.pdbx_seq_one_letter_code
_entity_poly.pdbx_strand_id
1 'polypeptide(L)'
;MFAEAEPEGDVEPTPPGLLGLDEAHSALARLLLSRPEWTKDELGDAAADLDLMLDGAIETLNEAAFDLHDVPFTEGEDVVTVNPELLEKLEA
;
A
#
# COMPACT_ATOMS: atom_id res chain seq x y z
N MET A 1 -6.16 36.99 -16.61
CA MET A 1 -5.93 36.19 -15.40
C MET A 1 -5.55 34.82 -15.92
N PHE A 2 -4.27 34.47 -15.89
CA PHE A 2 -3.79 33.17 -16.32
C PHE A 2 -3.83 32.28 -15.07
N ALA A 3 -4.78 31.35 -15.03
CA ALA A 3 -4.67 30.17 -14.19
C ALA A 3 -4.26 29.05 -15.14
N GLU A 4 -2.96 28.80 -15.20
CA GLU A 4 -2.40 27.58 -15.79
C GLU A 4 -2.61 26.41 -14.82
N ALA A 5 -2.70 25.23 -15.41
CA ALA A 5 -3.26 24.01 -14.86
C ALA A 5 -2.33 23.26 -13.89
N GLU A 6 -2.94 22.45 -13.02
CA GLU A 6 -2.42 21.12 -12.72
C GLU A 6 -3.56 20.12 -12.94
N PRO A 7 -3.49 19.23 -13.94
CA PRO A 7 -4.37 18.07 -13.98
C PRO A 7 -3.88 17.12 -12.89
N GLU A 8 -4.59 17.05 -11.77
CA GLU A 8 -4.35 16.01 -10.79
C GLU A 8 -4.71 14.67 -11.43
N GLY A 9 -3.67 13.93 -11.84
CA GLY A 9 -3.67 12.51 -12.15
C GLY A 9 -4.79 12.00 -13.06
N ASP A 10 -4.50 11.92 -14.35
CA ASP A 10 -5.13 10.92 -15.21
C ASP A 10 -4.77 9.53 -14.64
N VAL A 11 -5.60 9.03 -13.72
CA VAL A 11 -5.57 7.61 -13.37
C VAL A 11 -6.24 6.91 -14.54
N GLU A 12 -5.43 6.44 -15.49
CA GLU A 12 -5.87 5.38 -16.39
C GLU A 12 -6.57 4.31 -15.53
N PRO A 13 -7.71 3.75 -15.96
CA PRO A 13 -8.37 2.69 -15.22
C PRO A 13 -7.52 1.41 -15.35
N THR A 14 -6.38 1.41 -14.64
CA THR A 14 -5.72 0.20 -14.19
C THR A 14 -6.81 -0.57 -13.46
N PRO A 15 -7.04 -1.86 -13.78
CA PRO A 15 -8.05 -2.64 -13.07
C PRO A 15 -7.85 -2.40 -11.57
N PRO A 16 -8.90 -2.05 -10.81
CA PRO A 16 -8.74 -1.68 -9.42
C PRO A 16 -8.03 -2.84 -8.73
N GLY A 17 -6.79 -2.57 -8.30
CA GLY A 17 -6.01 -3.52 -7.56
C GLY A 17 -6.60 -3.71 -6.17
N LEU A 18 -5.88 -4.42 -5.32
CA LEU A 18 -6.28 -4.58 -3.93
C LEU A 18 -6.38 -3.18 -3.30
N LEU A 19 -7.49 -2.87 -2.61
CA LEU A 19 -7.73 -1.55 -1.99
C LEU A 19 -7.76 -0.37 -2.98
N GLY A 20 -7.97 -0.60 -4.28
CA GLY A 20 -7.94 0.46 -5.29
C GLY A 20 -6.53 0.97 -5.63
N LEU A 21 -5.50 0.26 -5.18
CA LEU A 21 -4.10 0.53 -5.48
C LEU A 21 -3.72 0.04 -6.89
N ASP A 22 -2.62 0.55 -7.43
CA ASP A 22 -2.02 0.02 -8.66
C ASP A 22 -1.45 -1.39 -8.47
N GLU A 23 -0.97 -1.97 -9.58
CA GLU A 23 -0.48 -3.35 -9.61
C GLU A 23 0.73 -3.58 -8.70
N ALA A 24 1.66 -2.62 -8.60
CA ALA A 24 2.87 -2.77 -7.80
C ALA A 24 2.53 -2.75 -6.30
N HIS A 25 1.75 -1.76 -5.85
CA HIS A 25 1.30 -1.69 -4.47
C HIS A 25 0.39 -2.86 -4.10
N SER A 26 -0.47 -3.31 -5.01
CA SER A 26 -1.30 -4.51 -4.82
C SER A 26 -0.47 -5.78 -4.68
N ALA A 27 0.65 -5.89 -5.41
CA ALA A 27 1.56 -7.01 -5.29
C ALA A 27 2.26 -7.02 -3.92
N LEU A 28 2.74 -5.86 -3.47
CA LEU A 28 3.33 -5.70 -2.13
C LEU A 28 2.32 -6.01 -1.02
N ALA A 29 1.09 -5.54 -1.15
CA ALA A 29 0.00 -5.83 -0.21
C ALA A 29 -0.28 -7.33 -0.10
N ARG A 30 -0.36 -8.05 -1.22
CA ARG A 30 -0.53 -9.51 -1.22
C ARG A 30 0.66 -10.23 -0.58
N LEU A 31 1.87 -9.72 -0.79
CA LEU A 31 3.07 -10.25 -0.14
C LEU A 31 2.96 -10.08 1.38
N LEU A 32 2.60 -8.88 1.84
CA LEU A 32 2.35 -8.60 3.26
C LEU A 32 1.29 -9.55 3.83
N LEU A 33 0.15 -9.74 3.16
CA LEU A 33 -0.89 -10.66 3.63
C LEU A 33 -0.45 -12.14 3.73
N SER A 34 0.67 -12.53 3.10
CA SER A 34 1.20 -13.90 3.21
C SER A 34 1.89 -14.20 4.54
N ARG A 35 2.41 -13.17 5.24
CA ARG A 35 3.04 -13.31 6.57
C ARG A 35 2.68 -12.12 7.45
N PRO A 36 2.34 -12.32 8.72
CA PRO A 36 1.92 -11.23 9.60
C PRO A 36 3.05 -10.23 9.93
N GLU A 37 4.32 -10.61 9.77
CA GLU A 37 5.48 -9.80 10.17
C GLU A 37 6.58 -9.88 9.11
N TRP A 38 7.20 -8.73 8.83
CA TRP A 38 8.26 -8.57 7.85
C TRP A 38 9.35 -7.61 8.33
N THR A 39 10.59 -7.91 7.97
CA THR A 39 11.69 -6.97 8.21
C THR A 39 11.76 -5.90 7.11
N LYS A 40 12.27 -4.71 7.44
CA LYS A 40 12.49 -3.64 6.44
C LYS A 40 13.43 -4.05 5.32
N ASP A 41 14.40 -4.92 5.60
CA ASP A 41 15.33 -5.44 4.59
C ASP A 41 14.58 -6.29 3.55
N GLU A 42 13.77 -7.26 4.02
CA GLU A 42 12.96 -8.12 3.15
C GLU A 42 11.92 -7.34 2.33
N LEU A 43 11.25 -6.36 2.96
CA LEU A 43 10.31 -5.51 2.23
C LEU A 43 11.02 -4.52 1.32
N GLY A 44 12.22 -4.09 1.68
CA GLY A 44 13.06 -3.22 0.86
C GLY A 44 13.41 -3.88 -0.47
N ASP A 45 13.85 -5.14 -0.41
CA ASP A 45 14.11 -5.96 -1.60
C ASP A 45 12.83 -6.17 -2.43
N ALA A 46 11.72 -6.53 -1.77
CA ALA A 46 10.46 -6.74 -2.47
C ALA A 46 9.89 -5.47 -3.12
N ALA A 47 10.02 -4.33 -2.46
CA ALA A 47 9.62 -3.03 -3.00
C ALA A 47 10.54 -2.64 -4.17
N ALA A 48 11.85 -2.85 -4.05
CA ALA A 48 12.80 -2.57 -5.11
C ALA A 48 12.56 -3.44 -6.36
N ASP A 49 12.18 -4.71 -6.20
CA ASP A 49 11.78 -5.59 -7.30
C ASP A 49 10.54 -5.07 -8.05
N LEU A 50 9.70 -4.28 -7.37
CA LEU A 50 8.50 -3.65 -7.91
C LEU A 50 8.74 -2.20 -8.37
N ASP A 51 9.99 -1.73 -8.37
CA ASP A 51 10.39 -0.34 -8.66
C ASP A 51 9.75 0.69 -7.69
N LEU A 52 9.46 0.27 -6.46
CA LEU A 52 8.86 1.08 -5.41
C LEU A 52 9.88 1.45 -4.33
N MET A 53 9.70 2.64 -3.76
CA MET A 53 10.36 3.01 -2.51
C MET A 53 9.58 2.42 -1.33
N LEU A 54 10.25 1.63 -0.48
CA LEU A 54 9.61 0.96 0.66
C LEU A 54 8.78 1.92 1.53
N ASP A 55 9.39 3.00 2.03
CA ASP A 55 8.69 3.92 2.93
C ASP A 55 7.46 4.56 2.27
N GLY A 56 7.56 4.95 0.99
CA GLY A 56 6.43 5.50 0.24
C GLY A 56 5.35 4.47 -0.07
N ALA A 57 5.74 3.22 -0.33
CA ALA A 57 4.79 2.14 -0.57
C ALA A 57 4.01 1.77 0.69
N ILE A 58 4.68 1.74 1.85
CA ILE A 58 4.04 1.52 3.16
C ILE A 58 3.09 2.66 3.50
N GLU A 59 3.50 3.92 3.27
CA GLU A 59 2.64 5.09 3.46
C GLU A 59 1.37 5.00 2.60
N THR A 60 1.55 4.71 1.30
CA THR A 60 0.44 4.54 0.34
C THR A 60 -0.51 3.41 0.74
N LEU A 61 0.03 2.27 1.18
CA LEU A 61 -0.77 1.14 1.67
C LEU A 61 -1.58 1.52 2.91
N ASN A 62 -0.95 2.23 3.84
CA ASN A 62 -1.61 2.67 5.06
C ASN A 62 -2.71 3.69 4.77
N GLU A 63 -2.50 4.66 3.89
CA GLU A 63 -3.53 5.61 3.45
C GLU A 63 -4.73 4.88 2.82
N ALA A 64 -4.48 3.98 1.87
CA ALA A 64 -5.56 3.25 1.20
C ALA A 64 -6.36 2.36 2.17
N ALA A 65 -5.69 1.74 3.14
CA ALA A 65 -6.37 0.99 4.19
C ALA A 65 -7.17 1.90 5.13
N PHE A 66 -6.65 3.07 5.50
CA PHE A 66 -7.38 4.03 6.32
C PHE A 66 -8.63 4.53 5.62
N ASP A 67 -8.54 4.90 4.34
CA ASP A 67 -9.68 5.41 3.58
C ASP A 67 -10.82 4.40 3.46
N LEU A 68 -10.50 3.11 3.36
CA LEU A 68 -11.48 2.05 3.14
C LEU A 68 -11.97 1.41 4.44
N HIS A 69 -11.08 1.24 5.41
CA HIS A 69 -11.31 0.41 6.59
C HIS A 69 -11.13 1.16 7.92
N ASP A 70 -10.72 2.43 7.89
CA ASP A 70 -10.45 3.30 9.04
C ASP A 70 -9.30 2.79 9.94
N VAL A 71 -8.44 1.94 9.40
CA VAL A 71 -7.30 1.33 10.10
C VAL A 71 -6.08 1.25 9.17
N PRO A 72 -4.84 1.31 9.69
CA PRO A 72 -3.65 1.18 8.86
C PRO A 72 -3.48 -0.24 8.31
N PHE A 73 -2.76 -0.38 7.20
CA PHE A 73 -2.41 -1.68 6.64
C PHE A 73 -1.34 -2.38 7.46
N THR A 74 -0.32 -1.64 7.85
CA THR A 74 0.82 -2.11 8.61
C THR A 74 1.12 -1.20 9.79
N GLU A 75 1.73 -1.78 10.81
CA GLU A 75 2.16 -1.11 12.03
C GLU A 75 3.60 -1.48 12.36
N GLY A 76 4.33 -0.58 13.01
CA GLY A 76 5.70 -0.79 13.47
C GLY A 76 6.76 -0.04 12.65
N GLU A 77 7.78 0.46 13.34
CA GLU A 77 8.88 1.24 12.74
C GLU A 77 10.09 0.38 12.35
N ASP A 78 10.48 -0.60 13.19
CA ASP A 78 11.62 -1.49 12.94
C ASP A 78 11.21 -2.77 12.17
N VAL A 79 10.04 -3.30 12.49
CA VAL A 79 9.44 -4.50 11.88
C VAL A 79 8.05 -4.12 11.44
N VAL A 80 7.75 -4.39 10.17
CA VAL A 80 6.47 -4.11 9.57
C VAL A 80 5.53 -5.27 9.88
N THR A 81 4.53 -5.01 10.71
CA THR A 81 3.52 -5.98 11.13
C THR A 81 2.22 -5.66 10.41
N VAL A 82 1.61 -6.63 9.74
CA VAL A 82 0.31 -6.46 9.09
C VAL A 82 -0.76 -6.37 10.16
N ASN A 83 -1.61 -5.35 10.08
CA ASN A 83 -2.64 -5.13 11.08
C ASN A 83 -3.72 -6.24 10.99
N PRO A 84 -3.91 -7.07 12.03
CA PRO A 84 -4.91 -8.13 12.01
C PRO A 84 -6.34 -7.56 11.93
N GLU A 85 -6.60 -6.35 12.44
CA GLU A 85 -7.91 -5.72 12.32
C GLU A 85 -8.26 -5.40 10.87
N LEU A 86 -7.25 -5.05 10.04
CA LEU A 86 -7.45 -4.89 8.61
C LEU A 86 -7.77 -6.23 7.94
N LEU A 87 -7.03 -7.29 8.27
CA LEU A 87 -7.25 -8.64 7.73
C LEU A 87 -8.68 -9.11 7.99
N GLU A 88 -9.16 -8.96 9.23
CA GLU A 88 -10.55 -9.31 9.59
C GLU A 88 -11.58 -8.54 8.76
N LYS A 89 -11.32 -7.26 8.46
CA LYS A 89 -12.19 -6.44 7.61
C LYS A 89 -12.11 -6.79 6.13
N LEU A 90 -10.98 -7.32 5.66
CA LEU A 90 -10.79 -7.79 4.28
C LEU A 90 -11.49 -9.13 4.02
N GLU A 91 -11.57 -9.99 5.05
CA GLU A 91 -12.20 -11.31 4.99
C GLU A 91 -13.72 -11.29 5.28
N ALA A 92 -14.26 -10.19 5.80
CA ALA A 92 -15.68 -10.01 6.18
C ALA A 92 -16.60 -9.67 5.01
#